data_AF-A0A9W5VHI7-F1
#
_entry.id   AF-A0A9W5VHI7-F1
#
_cell.length_a   1.000
_cell.length_b   1.000
_cell.length_c   1.000
_cell.angle_alpha   90.00
_cell.angle_beta   90.00
_cell.angle_gamma   90.00
#
_symmetry.space_group_name_H-M   'P 1'
#
loop_
_entity.id
_entity.type
_entity.pdbx_description
1 polymer ?
#
loop_
_entity_poly.entity_id
_entity_poly.type
_entity_poly.pdbx_seq_one_letter_code
_entity_poly.pdbx_strand_id
1 'polypeptide(L)'
;MESILCCEQIKGLVGETVKVNLRGPESRVGVLVSLGRDYLTLQLPLGELVYYQLKHVKSLVKKVKESKCGDGYVSCFCSDDDTFVDVLRDLKYKWVKINRGGPECVEGLLSEVHEECITLVNGDEVIYIINYHIKSVSQVVKCKKNEDE
;
A
#
# COMPACT_ATOMS: atom_id res chain seq x y z
N MET A 1 13.72 -17.04 10.20
CA MET A 1 12.59 -17.66 10.90
C MET A 1 12.57 -16.97 12.26
N GLU A 2 11.68 -16.05 12.62
CA GLU A 2 10.32 -15.71 12.19
C GLU A 2 10.21 -14.18 12.15
N SER A 3 9.55 -13.61 11.15
CA SER A 3 9.09 -12.22 11.23
C SER A 3 7.68 -12.14 10.66
N ILE A 4 6.79 -12.92 11.25
CA ILE A 4 5.36 -12.80 10.99
C ILE A 4 4.77 -12.25 12.28
N LEU A 5 4.94 -10.94 12.49
CA LEU A 5 4.01 -10.16 13.29
C LEU A 5 2.69 -10.06 12.50
N CYS A 6 2.04 -11.20 12.25
CA CYS A 6 0.61 -11.24 11.98
C CYS A 6 -0.05 -11.49 13.34
N CYS A 7 0.19 -10.58 14.28
CA CYS A 7 -0.50 -10.63 15.56
C CYS A 7 -1.99 -10.49 15.26
N GLU A 8 -2.83 -11.36 15.82
CA GLU A 8 -4.30 -11.25 15.77
C GLU A 8 -4.80 -9.82 16.12
N GLN A 9 -4.00 -9.09 16.89
CA GLN A 9 -4.20 -7.67 17.19
C GLN A 9 -4.23 -6.75 15.95
N ILE A 10 -3.40 -6.99 14.94
CA ILE A 10 -3.39 -6.21 13.69
C ILE A 10 -4.58 -6.61 12.81
N LYS A 11 -4.93 -7.90 12.76
CA LYS A 11 -6.15 -8.37 12.06
C LYS A 11 -7.40 -7.68 12.61
N GLY A 12 -7.49 -7.49 13.93
CA GLY A 12 -8.56 -6.74 14.58
C GLY A 12 -8.61 -5.23 14.26
N LEU A 13 -7.64 -4.70 13.50
CA LEU A 13 -7.65 -3.32 13.02
C LEU A 13 -8.25 -3.18 11.61
N VAL A 14 -8.56 -4.28 10.92
CA VAL A 14 -9.17 -4.20 9.59
C VAL A 14 -10.56 -3.54 9.71
N GLY A 15 -10.82 -2.56 8.85
CA GLY A 15 -11.99 -1.67 8.90
C GLY A 15 -11.79 -0.42 9.76
N GLU A 16 -10.71 -0.34 10.56
CA GLU A 16 -10.46 0.81 11.44
C GLU A 16 -9.63 1.89 10.75
N THR A 17 -9.84 3.14 11.19
CA THR A 17 -8.93 4.23 10.84
C THR A 17 -7.64 4.11 11.63
N VAL A 18 -6.53 3.91 10.93
CA VAL A 18 -5.19 3.76 11.50
C VAL A 18 -4.19 4.72 10.87
N LYS A 19 -3.11 4.97 11.58
CA LYS A 19 -1.92 5.61 11.03
C LYS A 19 -0.83 4.58 10.83
N VAL A 20 -0.42 4.38 9.57
CA VAL A 20 0.76 3.58 9.20
C VAL A 20 1.99 4.46 9.35
N ASN A 21 2.98 3.96 10.09
CA ASN A 21 4.22 4.64 10.48
C ASN A 21 3.99 5.94 11.29
N LEU A 22 4.62 6.07 12.45
CA LEU A 22 4.41 7.21 13.35
C LEU A 22 4.83 8.55 12.72
N ARG A 23 5.95 8.54 11.98
CA ARG A 23 6.60 9.69 11.35
C ARG A 23 7.33 9.28 10.07
N GLY A 24 7.86 10.26 9.36
CA GLY A 24 8.67 10.07 8.15
C GLY A 24 7.86 10.16 6.86
N PRO A 25 8.54 10.06 5.71
CA PRO A 25 7.92 10.28 4.41
C PRO A 25 6.78 9.28 4.12
N GLU A 26 6.92 8.03 4.58
CA GLU A 26 5.96 6.94 4.45
C GLU A 26 4.73 7.03 5.37
N SER A 27 4.70 7.99 6.30
CA SER A 27 3.65 8.08 7.33
C SER A 27 2.32 8.54 6.75
N ARG A 28 1.25 7.73 6.88
CA ARG A 28 -0.08 8.05 6.35
C ARG A 28 -1.20 7.60 7.29
N VAL A 29 -2.33 8.30 7.21
CA VAL A 29 -3.57 7.97 7.93
C VAL A 29 -4.61 7.53 6.91
N GLY A 30 -5.33 6.45 7.21
CA GLY A 30 -6.37 5.91 6.35
C GLY A 30 -7.11 4.75 7.01
N VAL A 31 -8.04 4.15 6.27
CA VAL A 31 -8.74 2.93 6.71
C VAL A 31 -7.90 1.71 6.34
N LEU A 32 -7.63 0.82 7.29
CA LEU A 32 -6.99 -0.45 7.01
C LEU A 32 -8.01 -1.37 6.32
N VAL A 33 -7.86 -1.61 5.01
CA VAL A 33 -8.84 -2.35 4.20
C VAL A 33 -8.61 -3.85 4.26
N SER A 34 -7.35 -4.27 4.20
CA SER A 34 -6.99 -5.68 4.21
C SER A 34 -5.60 -5.88 4.80
N LEU A 35 -5.39 -7.11 5.28
CA LEU A 35 -4.09 -7.63 5.69
C LEU A 35 -3.82 -8.89 4.85
N GLY A 36 -2.79 -8.83 4.03
CA GLY A 36 -2.27 -9.99 3.32
C GLY A 36 -1.17 -10.67 4.11
N ARG A 37 -0.49 -11.64 3.49
CA ARG A 37 0.55 -12.43 4.16
C ARG A 37 1.75 -11.60 4.62
N ASP A 38 2.24 -10.71 3.76
CA ASP A 38 3.42 -9.88 3.99
C ASP A 38 3.18 -8.40 3.63
N TYR A 39 1.92 -8.00 3.49
CA TYR A 39 1.52 -6.62 3.21
C TYR A 39 0.21 -6.22 3.91
N LEU A 40 -0.05 -4.92 3.96
CA LEU A 40 -1.35 -4.36 4.33
C LEU A 40 -1.83 -3.36 3.29
N THR A 41 -3.14 -3.14 3.23
CA THR A 41 -3.75 -2.15 2.32
C THR A 41 -4.38 -1.03 3.13
N LEU A 42 -3.95 0.20 2.87
CA LEU A 42 -4.49 1.41 3.48
C LEU A 42 -5.25 2.22 2.43
N GLN A 43 -6.52 2.49 2.67
CA GLN A 43 -7.29 3.45 1.88
C GLN A 43 -7.11 4.85 2.46
N LEU A 44 -6.54 5.74 1.67
CA LEU A 44 -6.42 7.15 2.03
C LEU A 44 -7.77 7.88 1.91
N PRO A 45 -7.93 9.06 2.54
CA PRO A 45 -9.20 9.80 2.53
C PRO A 45 -9.77 10.13 1.15
N LEU A 46 -8.92 10.20 0.12
CA LEU A 46 -9.32 10.46 -1.27
C LEU A 46 -9.67 9.18 -2.06
N GLY A 47 -9.75 8.03 -1.40
CA GLY A 47 -10.07 6.73 -2.00
C GLY A 47 -8.88 5.97 -2.58
N GLU A 48 -7.70 6.59 -2.65
CA GLU A 48 -6.47 5.94 -3.12
C GLU A 48 -6.08 4.76 -2.21
N LEU A 49 -5.86 3.59 -2.82
CA LEU A 49 -5.36 2.39 -2.13
C LEU A 49 -3.83 2.36 -2.15
N VAL A 50 -3.24 2.16 -0.98
CA VAL A 50 -1.80 2.06 -0.78
C VAL A 50 -1.48 0.72 -0.14
N TYR A 51 -0.66 -0.06 -0.82
CA TYR A 51 -0.19 -1.35 -0.35
C TYR A 51 1.17 -1.16 0.30
N TYR A 52 1.32 -1.53 1.57
CA TYR A 52 2.57 -1.42 2.32
C TYR A 52 3.15 -2.81 2.59
N GLN A 53 4.43 -3.03 2.30
CA GLN A 53 5.12 -4.24 2.75
C GLN A 53 5.27 -4.22 4.27
N LEU A 54 4.80 -5.27 4.96
CA LEU A 54 4.83 -5.35 6.42
C LEU A 54 6.25 -5.26 6.99
N LYS A 55 7.25 -5.79 6.28
CA LYS A 55 8.67 -5.72 6.69
C LYS A 55 9.18 -4.27 6.87
N HIS A 56 8.53 -3.30 6.24
CA HIS A 56 8.87 -1.87 6.31
C HIS A 56 7.91 -1.05 7.17
N VAL A 57 6.81 -1.65 7.64
CA VAL A 57 5.87 -1.00 8.55
C VAL A 57 6.45 -1.02 9.96
N LYS A 58 6.77 0.16 10.47
CA LYS A 58 7.41 0.33 11.79
C LYS A 58 6.41 0.46 12.93
N SER A 59 5.19 0.89 12.64
CA SER A 59 4.15 1.08 13.65
C SER A 59 2.77 1.21 12.99
N LEU A 60 1.74 0.69 13.66
CA LEU A 60 0.34 1.00 13.40
C LEU A 60 -0.25 1.71 14.61
N VAL A 61 -0.89 2.85 14.41
CA VAL A 61 -1.50 3.63 15.49
C VAL A 61 -3.01 3.73 15.27
N LYS A 62 -3.80 3.12 16.17
CA LYS A 62 -5.24 3.32 16.27
C LYS A 62 -5.52 4.49 17.22
N LYS A 63 -6.37 5.44 16.82
CA LYS A 63 -6.86 6.48 17.75
C LYS A 63 -8.04 5.93 18.55
N VAL A 64 -7.94 5.97 19.87
CA VAL A 64 -8.93 5.40 20.81
C VAL A 64 -10.26 6.18 20.86
N LYS A 65 -10.34 7.38 20.26
CA LYS A 65 -11.51 8.28 20.39
C LYS A 65 -12.51 8.26 19.22
N GLU A 66 -12.28 7.46 18.19
CA GLU A 66 -13.12 7.44 16.97
C GLU A 66 -13.56 6.02 16.61
N SER A 67 -14.10 5.28 17.58
CA SER A 67 -14.83 4.04 17.27
C SER A 67 -16.21 4.38 16.74
N LYS A 68 -16.31 4.71 15.45
CA LYS A 68 -17.58 4.52 14.75
C LYS A 68 -17.61 3.08 14.26
N CYS A 69 -18.52 2.29 14.81
CA CYS A 69 -18.99 1.08 14.16
C CYS A 69 -19.65 1.54 12.85
N GLY A 70 -18.87 1.56 11.77
CA GLY A 70 -19.35 1.85 10.43
C GLY A 70 -20.01 0.58 9.90
N ASP A 71 -21.33 0.52 10.04
CA ASP A 71 -22.16 -0.42 9.29
C ASP A 71 -22.07 -0.03 7.81
N GLY A 72 -21.11 -0.62 7.13
CA GLY A 72 -20.79 -0.38 5.73
C GLY A 72 -19.96 -1.56 5.27
N TYR A 73 -20.56 -2.40 4.44
CA TYR A 73 -19.98 -3.61 3.87
C TYR A 73 -18.76 -3.29 3.01
N VAL A 74 -17.63 -2.93 3.65
CA VAL A 74 -16.32 -3.15 3.07
C VAL A 74 -16.07 -4.62 3.37
N SER A 75 -16.10 -5.47 2.35
CA SER A 75 -15.71 -6.87 2.51
C SER A 75 -14.24 -6.88 2.99
N CYS A 76 -14.06 -7.01 4.30
CA CYS A 76 -12.76 -7.10 4.95
C CYS A 76 -12.13 -8.43 4.51
N PHE A 77 -11.18 -8.37 3.60
CA PHE A 77 -10.45 -9.56 3.15
C PHE A 77 -9.18 -9.71 3.99
N CYS A 78 -9.09 -10.84 4.69
CA CYS A 78 -7.83 -11.36 5.18
C CYS A 78 -7.54 -12.58 4.31
N SER A 79 -6.61 -12.43 3.36
CA SER A 79 -6.10 -13.54 2.56
C SER A 79 -4.70 -13.86 3.08
N ASP A 80 -4.57 -14.95 3.83
CA ASP A 80 -3.26 -15.38 4.35
C ASP A 80 -2.34 -15.92 3.22
N ASP A 81 -2.87 -16.12 2.01
CA ASP A 81 -2.14 -16.61 0.84
C ASP A 81 -1.57 -15.49 -0.05
N ASP A 82 -2.24 -14.33 -0.12
CA ASP A 82 -1.84 -13.24 -1.02
C ASP A 82 -0.58 -12.52 -0.51
N THR A 83 0.39 -12.32 -1.39
CA THR A 83 1.65 -11.63 -1.07
C THR A 83 1.75 -10.25 -1.73
N PHE A 84 2.68 -9.44 -1.26
CA PHE A 84 2.98 -8.14 -1.86
C PHE A 84 3.44 -8.28 -3.32
N VAL A 85 4.11 -9.38 -3.67
CA VAL A 85 4.52 -9.64 -5.05
C VAL A 85 3.30 -9.91 -5.94
N ASP A 86 2.27 -10.55 -5.41
CA ASP A 86 1.00 -10.74 -6.14
C ASP A 86 0.33 -9.40 -6.42
N VAL A 87 0.33 -8.48 -5.44
CA VAL A 87 -0.13 -7.10 -5.65
C VAL A 87 0.67 -6.41 -6.76
N LEU A 88 1.99 -6.58 -6.81
CA LEU A 88 2.81 -6.02 -7.90
C LEU A 88 2.43 -6.63 -9.25
N ARG A 89 2.17 -7.94 -9.32
CA ARG A 89 1.72 -8.63 -10.54
C ARG A 89 0.36 -8.10 -11.01
N ASP A 90 -0.57 -7.86 -10.09
CA ASP A 90 -1.89 -7.27 -10.39
C ASP A 90 -1.81 -5.82 -10.87
N LEU A 91 -0.72 -5.13 -10.51
CA LEU A 91 -0.42 -3.78 -10.96
C LEU A 91 0.44 -3.73 -12.22
N LYS A 92 0.84 -4.87 -12.78
CA LYS A 92 1.58 -4.94 -14.04
C LYS A 92 0.80 -4.21 -15.14
N TYR A 93 1.53 -3.44 -15.95
CA TYR A 93 1.03 -2.56 -17.00
C TYR A 93 0.15 -1.39 -16.54
N LYS A 94 0.19 -1.05 -15.24
CA LYS A 94 -0.46 0.16 -14.71
C LYS A 94 0.58 1.21 -14.35
N TRP A 95 0.16 2.48 -14.38
CA TRP A 95 0.98 3.56 -13.84
C TRP A 95 0.93 3.49 -12.31
N VAL A 96 2.09 3.33 -11.69
CA VAL A 96 2.21 3.14 -10.25
C VAL A 96 3.13 4.18 -9.65
N LYS A 97 2.94 4.40 -8.35
CA LYS A 97 3.85 5.14 -7.49
C LYS A 97 4.49 4.17 -6.51
N ILE A 98 5.81 4.11 -6.53
CA ILE A 98 6.63 3.31 -5.62
C ILE A 98 7.20 4.21 -4.53
N ASN A 99 7.03 3.77 -3.29
CA ASN A 99 7.31 4.52 -2.07
C ASN A 99 6.54 5.85 -2.00
N ARG A 100 6.52 6.49 -0.83
CA ARG A 100 5.83 7.77 -0.65
C ARG A 100 6.72 8.78 0.02
N GLY A 101 6.95 9.88 -0.71
CA GLY A 101 7.75 11.00 -0.23
C GLY A 101 9.23 10.64 -0.07
N GLY A 102 10.04 11.65 0.25
CA GLY A 102 11.49 11.46 0.31
C GLY A 102 12.12 11.19 -1.07
N PRO A 103 13.43 10.90 -1.09
CA PRO A 103 14.21 10.81 -2.33
C PRO A 103 13.94 9.53 -3.14
N GLU A 104 13.49 8.46 -2.48
CA GLU A 104 13.24 7.15 -3.10
C GLU A 104 11.81 7.01 -3.68
N CYS A 105 11.08 8.12 -3.78
CA CYS A 105 9.72 8.16 -4.31
C CYS A 105 9.76 8.32 -5.82
N VAL A 106 9.16 7.37 -6.54
CA VAL A 106 9.21 7.35 -8.01
C VAL A 106 7.89 6.87 -8.60
N GLU A 107 7.57 7.35 -9.80
CA GLU A 107 6.38 6.97 -10.55
C GLU A 107 6.77 6.46 -11.93
N GLY A 108 5.95 5.57 -12.50
CA GLY A 108 6.16 5.04 -13.83
C GLY A 108 5.20 3.92 -14.18
N LEU A 109 5.23 3.48 -15.44
CA LEU A 109 4.54 2.28 -15.90
C LEU A 109 5.27 1.04 -15.37
N LEU A 110 4.60 0.21 -14.59
CA LEU A 110 5.15 -1.07 -14.14
C LEU A 110 5.18 -2.05 -15.31
N SER A 111 6.34 -2.22 -15.95
CA SER A 111 6.48 -3.05 -17.15
C SER A 111 6.72 -4.51 -16.80
N GLU A 112 7.60 -4.79 -15.84
CA GLU A 112 7.98 -6.15 -15.46
C GLU A 112 8.02 -6.33 -13.94
N VAL A 113 7.69 -7.55 -13.50
CA VAL A 113 7.73 -7.97 -12.09
C VAL A 113 8.47 -9.30 -12.03
N HIS A 114 9.68 -9.27 -11.47
CA HIS A 114 10.51 -10.44 -11.21
C HIS A 114 10.52 -10.77 -9.70
N GLU A 115 11.14 -11.90 -9.33
CA GLU A 115 11.24 -12.32 -7.93
C GLU A 115 12.01 -11.32 -7.06
N GLU A 116 13.08 -10.74 -7.60
CA GLU A 116 13.99 -9.86 -6.83
C GLU A 116 13.83 -8.36 -7.15
N CYS A 117 13.26 -8.01 -8.31
CA CYS A 117 13.10 -6.63 -8.73
C CYS A 117 11.87 -6.39 -9.60
N ILE A 118 11.51 -5.13 -9.75
CA ILE A 118 10.56 -4.64 -10.75
C ILE A 118 11.23 -3.67 -11.71
N THR A 119 10.61 -3.50 -12.87
CA THR A 119 11.02 -2.49 -13.85
C THR A 119 9.90 -1.49 -14.06
N LEU A 120 10.20 -0.21 -13.84
CA LEU A 120 9.35 0.91 -14.23
C LEU A 120 9.86 1.57 -15.51
N VAL A 121 8.94 2.08 -16.32
CA VAL A 121 9.25 2.95 -17.45
C VAL A 121 8.62 4.33 -17.20
N ASN A 122 9.42 5.38 -17.27
CA ASN A 122 8.97 6.75 -17.09
C ASN A 122 9.58 7.66 -18.17
N GLY A 123 8.83 7.93 -19.24
CA GLY A 123 9.37 8.63 -20.40
C GLY A 123 10.50 7.83 -21.05
N ASP A 124 11.68 8.42 -21.13
CA ASP A 124 12.88 7.81 -21.72
C ASP A 124 13.74 7.04 -20.68
N GLU A 125 13.27 6.92 -19.44
CA GLU A 125 13.97 6.25 -18.35
C GLU A 125 13.40 4.85 -18.08
N VAL A 126 14.29 3.88 -17.96
CA VAL A 126 13.98 2.53 -17.45
C VAL A 126 14.62 2.38 -16.06
N ILE A 127 13.78 2.14 -15.06
CA ILE A 127 14.15 2.19 -13.65
C ILE A 127 13.97 0.80 -13.04
N TYR A 128 15.06 0.23 -12.53
CA TYR A 128 15.05 -1.06 -11.85
C TYR A 128 14.99 -0.83 -10.34
N ILE A 129 14.03 -1.45 -9.66
CA ILE A 129 13.82 -1.29 -8.23
C ILE A 129 13.86 -2.67 -7.58
N ILE A 130 14.77 -2.85 -6.61
CA ILE A 130 14.87 -4.10 -5.85
C ILE A 130 13.63 -4.25 -4.95
N ASN A 131 12.96 -5.40 -5.03
CA ASN A 131 11.71 -5.68 -4.31
C ASN A 131 11.85 -5.49 -2.80
N TYR A 132 13.03 -5.80 -2.25
CA TYR A 132 13.33 -5.60 -0.84
C TYR A 132 13.28 -4.13 -0.40
N HIS A 133 13.51 -3.16 -1.29
CA HIS A 133 13.51 -1.74 -0.95
C HIS A 133 12.16 -1.03 -1.20
N ILE A 134 11.17 -1.74 -1.74
CA ILE A 134 9.82 -1.22 -1.93
C ILE A 134 9.09 -1.24 -0.58
N LYS A 135 8.81 -0.06 -0.04
CA LYS A 135 8.05 0.13 1.20
C LYS A 135 6.55 0.14 0.94
N SER A 136 6.14 0.77 -0.16
CA SER A 136 4.75 0.82 -0.57
C SER A 136 4.58 0.94 -2.08
N VAL A 137 3.42 0.52 -2.58
CA VAL A 137 2.98 0.77 -3.96
C VAL A 137 1.54 1.26 -3.98
N SER A 138 1.19 2.08 -4.97
CA SER A 138 -0.19 2.47 -5.26
C SER A 138 -0.37 2.72 -6.75
N GLN A 139 -1.54 2.42 -7.28
CA GLN A 139 -1.90 2.79 -8.64
C GLN A 139 -2.19 4.29 -8.71
N VAL A 140 -1.58 4.99 -9.66
CA VAL A 140 -1.90 6.39 -9.96
C VAL A 140 -3.04 6.39 -10.97
N VAL A 141 -4.24 6.68 -10.50
CA VAL A 141 -5.39 6.92 -11.38
C VAL A 141 -5.43 8.41 -11.67
N LYS A 142 -5.13 8.80 -12.92
CA LYS A 142 -5.44 10.16 -13.38
C LYS A 142 -6.95 10.25 -13.48
N CYS A 143 -7.62 10.64 -12.39
CA CYS A 143 -8.97 11.14 -12.49
C CYS A 143 -8.89 12.36 -13.41
N LYS A 144 -9.48 12.27 -14.61
CA LYS A 144 -9.78 13.48 -15.37
C LYS A 144 -10.61 14.34 -14.42
N LYS A 145 -10.03 15.42 -13.91
CA LYS A 145 -10.89 16.52 -13.49
C LYS A 145 -11.66 16.86 -14.75
N ASN A 146 -12.98 16.74 -14.69
CA ASN A 146 -13.82 17.44 -15.65
C ASN A 146 -13.49 18.92 -15.39
N GLU A 147 -12.58 19.44 -16.20
CA GLU A 147 -12.51 20.85 -16.48
C GLU A 147 -13.80 21.17 -17.23
N ASP A 148 -14.58 22.04 -16.59
CA ASP A 148 -15.68 22.83 -17.15
C ASP A 148 -17.01 22.11 -17.46
N GLU A 149 -18.00 22.36 -16.60
CA GLU A 149 -19.22 23.15 -16.93
C GLU A 149 -19.73 23.90 -15.68
#